data_AF-A0A8G2BU24-F1
#
_entry.id   AF-A0A8G2BU24-F1
#
_cell.length_a   1.000
_cell.length_b   1.000
_cell.length_c   1.000
_cell.angle_alpha   90.00
_cell.angle_beta   90.00
_cell.angle_gamma   90.00
#
_symmetry.space_group_name_H-M   'P 1'
#
loop_
_entity.id
_entity.type
_entity.pdbx_description
1 polymer ?
#
loop_
_entity_poly.entity_id
_entity_poly.type
_entity_poly.pdbx_seq_one_letter_code
_entity_poly.pdbx_strand_id
1 'polypeptide(L)'
;MINKKIGVLLLFVVLFSFGANAQRAASMRINEVLVDNEDNFVDDYGKRHPWIELYNTSAGTVNIAGCYLTNDKNNPKKYPIPKGDVLTIIPPHQHTLFWADGEPNRGTFHVNFTLDPATDNYIALYDADGRTLIDEITIPAAQKADVSYGRVIDGQDEWAQLTKVTPSTNNLTLDSNEKIENFKENDSIGIGMTVTAMAVVFSGLFLLYIIFKQVGKFAIAASKRNAKKAAGTASGVSADAGEESGEIFAAIATALYEMSDDNHDVENTVLTIRKVARTYSPWSSKLYGLREVPRK
;
A
#
# COMPACT_ATOMS: atom_id res chain seq x y z
N MET A 1 33.78 19.59 27.24
CA MET A 1 33.52 19.48 25.79
C MET A 1 33.81 18.05 25.36
N ILE A 2 32.79 17.18 25.31
CA ILE A 2 32.96 15.82 24.82
C ILE A 2 33.33 15.90 23.34
N ASN A 3 34.49 15.35 22.97
CA ASN A 3 34.95 15.33 21.60
C ASN A 3 33.87 14.66 20.74
N LYS A 4 33.42 15.33 19.66
CA LYS A 4 32.31 14.86 18.81
C LYS A 4 32.48 13.40 18.34
N LYS A 5 33.73 12.94 18.21
CA LYS A 5 34.09 11.56 17.84
C LYS A 5 33.80 10.53 18.95
N ILE A 6 33.95 10.90 20.21
CA ILE A 6 33.69 10.04 21.38
C ILE A 6 32.18 9.94 21.63
N GLY A 7 31.43 11.02 21.41
CA GLY A 7 29.97 11.01 21.50
C GLY A 7 29.32 10.08 20.47
N VAL A 8 29.85 10.02 19.24
CA VAL A 8 29.37 9.10 18.19
C VAL A 8 29.69 7.64 18.52
N LEU A 9 30.86 7.37 19.11
CA LEU A 9 31.23 6.01 19.53
C LEU A 9 30.34 5.51 20.68
N LEU A 10 30.04 6.36 21.66
CA LEU A 10 29.11 6.05 22.74
C LEU A 10 27.67 5.83 22.23
N LEU A 11 27.24 6.60 21.23
CA LEU A 11 25.93 6.40 20.58
C LEU A 11 25.86 5.04 19.87
N PHE A 12 26.94 4.64 19.19
CA PHE A 12 27.04 3.32 18.54
C PHE A 12 27.05 2.16 19.55
N VAL A 13 27.72 2.31 20.69
CA VAL A 13 27.71 1.29 21.77
C VAL A 13 26.34 1.18 22.43
N VAL A 14 25.64 2.30 22.64
CA VAL A 14 24.26 2.30 23.18
C VAL A 14 23.27 1.69 22.16
N LEU A 15 23.45 1.95 20.87
CA LEU A 15 22.65 1.32 19.79
C LEU A 15 22.93 -0.18 19.64
N PHE A 16 24.13 -0.65 19.96
CA PHE A 16 24.48 -2.08 20.00
C PHE A 16 24.12 -2.78 21.33
N SER A 17 23.77 -2.01 22.37
CA SER A 17 23.41 -2.55 23.70
C SER A 17 21.92 -2.86 23.85
N PHE A 18 21.08 -2.50 22.87
CA PHE A 18 19.82 -3.19 22.67
C PHE A 18 20.15 -4.57 22.11
N GLY A 19 20.44 -5.50 23.02
CA GLY A 19 20.74 -6.87 22.70
C GLY A 19 19.73 -7.39 21.69
N ALA A 20 20.23 -7.99 20.61
CA ALA A 20 19.45 -8.92 19.84
C ALA A 20 18.90 -9.93 20.84
N ASN A 21 17.62 -9.79 21.20
CA ASN A 21 16.90 -10.86 21.84
C ASN A 21 16.93 -11.97 20.81
N ALA A 22 17.80 -12.95 21.03
CA ALA A 22 17.75 -14.20 20.31
C ALA A 22 16.28 -14.61 20.29
N GLN A 23 15.76 -14.81 19.09
CA GLN A 23 14.37 -15.18 18.88
C GLN A 23 14.08 -16.41 19.73
N ARG A 24 13.41 -16.22 20.87
CA ARG A 24 13.23 -17.26 21.88
C ARG A 24 11.95 -18.03 21.61
N ALA A 25 12.02 -19.35 21.78
CA ALA A 25 10.85 -20.22 21.84
C ALA A 25 9.85 -19.78 22.94
N ALA A 26 10.27 -18.94 23.90
CA ALA A 26 9.45 -18.33 24.92
C ALA A 26 8.21 -17.55 24.41
N SER A 27 8.15 -17.19 23.14
CA SER A 27 6.95 -16.57 22.52
C SER A 27 5.93 -17.57 21.99
N MET A 28 6.25 -18.86 21.99
CA MET A 28 5.28 -19.90 21.63
C MET A 28 4.28 -20.12 22.74
N ARG A 29 3.02 -20.37 22.37
CA ARG A 29 1.95 -20.75 23.28
C ARG A 29 1.25 -21.97 22.75
N ILE A 30 0.74 -22.82 23.63
CA ILE A 30 -0.25 -23.83 23.27
C ILE A 30 -1.55 -23.07 23.00
N ASN A 31 -2.13 -23.25 21.82
CA ASN A 31 -3.24 -22.42 21.34
C ASN A 31 -4.58 -23.15 21.36
N GLU A 32 -4.61 -24.37 20.84
CA GLU A 32 -5.83 -25.17 20.72
C GLU A 32 -5.45 -26.66 20.86
N VAL A 33 -6.31 -27.43 21.49
CA VAL A 33 -6.12 -28.87 21.69
C VAL A 33 -7.44 -29.58 21.40
N LEU A 34 -7.40 -30.58 20.53
CA LEU A 34 -8.50 -31.50 20.30
C LEU A 34 -8.12 -32.87 20.85
N VAL A 35 -8.83 -33.32 21.88
CA VAL A 35 -8.53 -34.58 22.59
C VAL A 35 -9.18 -35.79 21.91
N ASP A 36 -10.35 -35.60 21.31
CA ASP A 36 -11.10 -36.66 20.63
C ASP A 36 -11.59 -36.17 19.27
N ASN A 37 -11.18 -36.85 18.21
CA ASN A 37 -11.35 -36.43 16.82
C ASN A 37 -11.99 -37.57 16.02
N GLU A 38 -13.30 -37.46 15.80
CA GLU A 38 -14.10 -38.47 15.12
C GLU A 38 -14.49 -38.04 13.70
N ASP A 39 -14.75 -36.75 13.48
CA ASP A 39 -15.17 -36.22 12.17
C ASP A 39 -14.47 -34.92 11.74
N ASN A 40 -13.39 -34.49 12.42
CA ASN A 40 -12.75 -33.19 12.15
C ASN A 40 -11.54 -33.19 11.19
N PHE A 41 -10.35 -32.78 11.64
CA PHE A 41 -9.16 -32.64 10.82
C PHE A 41 -8.48 -34.01 10.64
N VAL A 42 -7.91 -34.26 9.45
CA VAL A 42 -7.30 -35.54 9.09
C VAL A 42 -5.79 -35.34 8.89
N ASP A 43 -4.99 -36.28 9.37
CA ASP A 43 -3.53 -36.27 9.20
C ASP A 43 -3.10 -36.67 7.78
N ASP A 44 -1.80 -36.57 7.52
CA ASP A 44 -1.19 -36.92 6.22
C ASP A 44 -1.32 -38.42 5.86
N TYR A 45 -1.75 -39.25 6.81
CA TYR A 45 -1.96 -40.69 6.66
C TYR A 45 -3.45 -41.06 6.53
N GLY A 46 -4.33 -40.06 6.40
CA GLY A 46 -5.77 -40.28 6.25
C GLY A 46 -6.47 -40.71 7.55
N LYS A 47 -5.85 -40.47 8.71
CA LYS A 47 -6.39 -40.82 10.03
C LYS A 47 -6.80 -39.58 10.80
N ARG A 48 -7.76 -39.78 11.70
CA ARG A 48 -8.20 -38.76 12.65
C ARG A 48 -7.54 -39.07 13.98
N HIS A 49 -6.69 -38.16 14.42
CA HIS A 49 -5.97 -38.27 15.67
C HIS A 49 -6.19 -37.02 16.53
N PRO A 50 -6.06 -37.14 17.86
CA PRO A 50 -5.96 -35.98 18.73
C PRO A 50 -4.79 -35.11 18.30
N TRP A 51 -4.88 -33.82 18.54
CA TRP A 51 -3.83 -32.89 18.15
C TRP A 51 -3.70 -31.70 19.08
N ILE A 52 -2.53 -31.08 19.02
CA ILE A 52 -2.10 -29.96 19.84
C ILE A 52 -1.56 -28.90 18.89
N GLU A 53 -2.14 -27.71 18.92
CA GLU A 53 -1.68 -26.57 18.14
C GLU A 53 -0.84 -25.64 19.01
N LEU A 54 0.27 -25.17 18.44
CA LEU A 54 1.10 -24.12 18.99
C LEU A 54 0.98 -22.86 18.13
N TYR A 55 0.95 -21.71 18.77
CA TYR A 55 0.90 -20.40 18.13
C TYR A 55 2.12 -19.55 18.48
N ASN A 56 2.69 -18.89 17.47
CA ASN A 56 3.74 -17.91 17.66
C ASN A 56 3.15 -16.51 17.93
N THR A 57 3.20 -16.05 19.18
CA THR A 57 2.69 -14.73 19.57
C THR A 57 3.58 -13.55 19.15
N SER A 58 4.82 -13.82 18.70
CA SER A 58 5.77 -12.76 18.38
C SER A 58 5.59 -12.21 16.96
N ALA A 59 6.05 -10.97 16.77
CA ALA A 59 6.21 -10.35 15.45
C ALA A 59 7.43 -10.88 14.66
N GLY A 60 8.18 -11.85 15.22
CA GLY A 60 9.35 -12.47 14.60
C GLY A 60 9.09 -13.94 14.27
N THR A 61 9.99 -14.55 13.49
CA THR A 61 9.91 -15.99 13.16
C THR A 61 10.58 -16.83 14.24
N VAL A 62 9.85 -17.68 14.98
CA VAL A 62 10.40 -18.53 16.07
C VAL A 62 10.80 -19.91 15.55
N ASN A 63 11.95 -20.43 15.98
CA ASN A 63 12.32 -21.83 15.73
C ASN A 63 12.09 -22.69 16.97
N ILE A 64 11.25 -23.72 16.86
CA ILE A 64 10.92 -24.67 17.94
C ILE A 64 11.75 -25.96 17.88
N ALA A 65 12.66 -26.10 16.91
CA ALA A 65 13.54 -27.26 16.80
C ALA A 65 14.32 -27.51 18.10
N GLY A 66 14.25 -28.73 18.62
CA GLY A 66 14.90 -29.13 19.86
C GLY A 66 14.18 -28.74 21.15
N CYS A 67 13.06 -28.01 21.09
CA CYS A 67 12.15 -27.86 22.22
C CYS A 67 11.51 -29.21 22.54
N TYR A 68 10.82 -29.30 23.68
CA TYR A 68 10.17 -30.52 24.13
C TYR A 68 8.68 -30.32 24.36
N LEU A 69 7.87 -31.24 23.84
CA LEU A 69 6.46 -31.34 24.16
C LEU A 69 6.25 -32.52 25.11
N THR A 70 5.37 -32.38 26.08
CA THR A 70 5.06 -33.46 27.02
C THR A 70 3.63 -33.41 27.47
N ASN A 71 3.07 -34.58 27.76
CA ASN A 71 1.84 -34.73 28.53
C ASN A 71 2.06 -35.35 29.93
N ASP A 72 3.31 -35.35 30.41
CA ASP A 72 3.69 -35.88 31.71
C ASP A 72 4.55 -34.87 32.47
N LYS A 73 4.02 -34.38 33.59
CA LYS A 73 4.68 -33.39 34.45
C LYS A 73 6.00 -33.91 35.05
N ASN A 74 6.16 -35.21 35.18
CA ASN A 74 7.37 -35.84 35.69
C ASN A 74 8.41 -36.10 34.59
N ASN A 75 8.03 -35.92 33.32
CA ASN A 75 8.91 -36.11 32.17
C ASN A 75 8.87 -34.90 31.22
N PRO A 76 9.54 -33.78 31.57
CA PRO A 76 9.61 -32.58 30.71
C PRO A 76 10.22 -32.82 29.32
N LYS A 77 10.98 -33.90 29.14
CA LYS A 77 11.71 -34.21 27.90
C LYS A 77 11.07 -35.34 27.09
N LYS A 78 9.77 -35.58 27.27
CA LYS A 78 9.06 -36.73 26.71
C LYS A 78 9.15 -36.81 25.18
N TYR A 79 8.74 -35.76 24.48
CA TYR A 79 8.88 -35.67 23.03
C TYR A 79 9.87 -34.57 22.64
N PRO A 80 11.09 -34.90 22.17
CA PRO A 80 11.99 -33.92 21.59
C PRO A 80 11.53 -33.57 20.17
N ILE A 81 11.27 -32.29 19.89
CA ILE A 81 10.97 -31.82 18.54
C ILE A 81 12.26 -31.98 17.69
N PRO A 82 12.24 -32.77 16.61
CA PRO A 82 13.42 -33.00 15.79
C PRO A 82 14.08 -31.72 15.28
N LYS A 83 15.40 -31.73 15.15
CA LYS A 83 16.18 -30.63 14.56
C LYS A 83 16.37 -30.85 13.07
N GLY A 84 16.32 -29.77 12.29
CA GLY A 84 16.66 -29.78 10.86
C GLY A 84 15.47 -29.83 9.90
N ASP A 85 14.25 -29.95 10.43
CA ASP A 85 13.04 -29.72 9.65
C ASP A 85 12.80 -28.20 9.49
N VAL A 86 12.48 -27.76 8.29
CA VAL A 86 12.19 -26.34 8.00
C VAL A 86 10.84 -25.91 8.56
N LEU A 87 9.92 -26.86 8.76
CA LEU A 87 8.58 -26.59 9.26
C LEU A 87 8.55 -26.28 10.76
N THR A 88 9.65 -26.53 11.49
CA THR A 88 9.78 -26.09 12.90
C THR A 88 10.13 -24.60 13.02
N ILE A 89 10.24 -23.89 11.90
CA ILE A 89 10.47 -22.45 11.84
C ILE A 89 9.11 -21.77 11.62
N ILE A 90 8.50 -21.29 12.71
CA ILE A 90 7.14 -20.76 12.73
C ILE A 90 7.18 -19.25 12.45
N PRO A 91 6.60 -18.76 11.35
CA PRO A 91 6.57 -17.33 11.05
C PRO A 91 5.77 -16.52 12.09
N PRO A 92 5.84 -15.19 12.06
CA PRO A 92 5.10 -14.33 12.99
C PRO A 92 3.60 -14.61 12.93
N HIS A 93 2.94 -14.72 14.09
CA HIS A 93 1.50 -14.93 14.18
C HIS A 93 1.00 -16.13 13.36
N GLN A 94 1.78 -17.20 13.30
CA GLN A 94 1.43 -18.45 12.64
C GLN A 94 1.30 -19.60 13.64
N HIS A 95 0.61 -20.63 13.17
CA HIS A 95 0.29 -21.85 13.90
C HIS A 95 1.13 -23.03 13.43
N THR A 96 1.27 -24.05 14.27
CA THR A 96 1.79 -25.36 13.90
C THR A 96 1.10 -26.43 14.74
N LEU A 97 0.78 -27.56 14.11
CA LEU A 97 -0.04 -28.62 14.69
C LEU A 97 0.79 -29.88 14.89
N PHE A 98 0.63 -30.51 16.05
CA PHE A 98 1.23 -31.78 16.44
C PHE A 98 0.15 -32.83 16.67
N TRP A 99 0.25 -33.97 16.00
CA TRP A 99 -0.62 -35.13 16.17
C TRP A 99 -0.19 -35.95 17.39
N ALA A 100 -1.10 -36.13 18.34
CA ALA A 100 -0.91 -36.96 19.53
C ALA A 100 -1.39 -38.39 19.30
N ASP A 101 -0.70 -39.07 18.38
CA ASP A 101 -1.02 -40.44 17.93
C ASP A 101 -0.10 -41.52 18.48
N GLY A 102 0.99 -41.14 19.17
CA GLY A 102 1.98 -42.07 19.70
C GLY A 102 2.95 -42.64 18.66
N GLU A 103 2.98 -42.09 17.44
CA GLU A 103 3.69 -42.65 16.28
C GLU A 103 4.78 -41.68 15.75
N PRO A 104 5.86 -41.44 16.51
CA PRO A 104 6.86 -40.43 16.18
C PRO A 104 7.66 -40.73 14.90
N ASN A 105 7.58 -41.96 14.39
CA ASN A 105 8.22 -42.37 13.15
C ASN A 105 7.49 -41.84 11.90
N ARG A 106 6.29 -41.26 12.05
CA ARG A 106 5.49 -40.70 10.95
C ARG A 106 5.94 -39.30 10.52
N GLY A 107 6.72 -38.61 11.35
CA GLY A 107 7.29 -37.30 11.03
C GLY A 107 7.47 -36.41 12.25
N THR A 108 8.07 -35.23 12.04
CA THR A 108 8.37 -34.20 13.05
C THR A 108 7.16 -33.75 13.87
N PHE A 109 5.96 -33.86 13.30
CA PHE A 109 4.71 -33.39 13.91
C PHE A 109 3.85 -34.52 14.46
N HIS A 110 4.35 -35.75 14.51
CA HIS A 110 3.71 -36.86 15.22
C HIS A 110 4.45 -37.11 16.53
N VAL A 111 3.74 -37.01 17.66
CA VAL A 111 4.37 -37.12 18.98
C VAL A 111 4.34 -38.54 19.52
N ASN A 112 5.20 -38.83 20.50
CA ASN A 112 5.35 -40.18 21.08
C ASN A 112 4.37 -40.48 22.23
N PHE A 113 3.26 -39.75 22.30
CA PHE A 113 2.22 -39.94 23.30
C PHE A 113 0.84 -39.66 22.71
N THR A 114 -0.18 -40.16 23.39
CA THR A 114 -1.60 -39.93 23.07
C THR A 114 -2.27 -39.11 24.15
N LEU A 115 -3.47 -38.60 23.85
CA LEU A 115 -4.36 -37.96 24.81
C LEU A 115 -5.52 -38.91 25.15
N ASP A 116 -6.11 -38.76 26.34
CA ASP A 116 -7.21 -39.61 26.82
C ASP A 116 -8.45 -38.75 27.14
N PRO A 117 -9.57 -38.89 26.40
CA PRO A 117 -10.78 -38.09 26.65
C PRO A 117 -11.41 -38.35 28.02
N ALA A 118 -11.12 -39.48 28.67
CA ALA A 118 -11.69 -39.84 29.96
C ALA A 118 -10.96 -39.21 31.16
N THR A 119 -9.78 -38.60 30.95
CA THR A 119 -8.93 -38.07 32.05
C THR A 119 -8.48 -36.64 31.78
N ASP A 120 -7.96 -35.98 32.82
CA ASP A 120 -7.34 -34.66 32.67
C ASP A 120 -6.03 -34.80 31.90
N ASN A 121 -5.87 -34.04 30.82
CA ASN A 121 -4.68 -34.08 29.98
C ASN A 121 -3.79 -32.87 30.27
N TYR A 122 -2.72 -33.07 31.03
CA TYR A 122 -1.65 -32.09 31.14
C TYR A 122 -0.87 -32.03 29.84
N ILE A 123 -0.55 -30.83 29.35
CA ILE A 123 0.30 -30.60 28.18
C ILE A 123 1.22 -29.43 28.50
N ALA A 124 2.51 -29.57 28.18
CA ALA A 124 3.48 -28.52 28.37
C ALA A 124 4.52 -28.48 27.26
N LEU A 125 4.95 -27.26 26.95
CA LEU A 125 6.05 -26.93 26.05
C LEU A 125 7.24 -26.44 26.87
N TYR A 126 8.39 -27.07 26.70
CA TYR A 126 9.66 -26.69 27.31
C TYR A 126 10.65 -26.24 26.25
N ASP A 127 11.50 -25.28 26.61
CA ASP A 127 12.59 -24.76 25.75
C ASP A 127 13.64 -25.85 25.46
N ALA A 128 14.59 -25.57 24.58
CA ALA A 128 15.61 -26.51 24.12
C ALA A 128 16.58 -27.00 25.23
N ASP A 129 16.59 -26.36 26.41
CA ASP A 129 17.29 -26.86 27.59
C ASP A 129 16.55 -28.05 28.27
N GLY A 130 15.26 -28.21 27.93
CA GLY A 130 14.27 -29.11 28.51
C GLY A 130 14.13 -28.96 30.02
N ARG A 131 14.23 -27.72 30.50
CA ARG A 131 14.01 -27.32 31.91
C ARG A 131 13.16 -26.06 32.00
N THR A 132 13.37 -25.09 31.11
CA THR A 132 12.62 -23.85 31.07
C THR A 132 11.23 -24.11 30.50
N LEU A 133 10.20 -23.97 31.33
CA LEU A 133 8.81 -24.05 30.89
C LEU A 133 8.47 -22.83 30.05
N ILE A 134 7.91 -23.05 28.86
CA ILE A 134 7.43 -21.99 27.95
C ILE A 134 5.94 -21.74 28.17
N ASP A 135 5.15 -22.81 28.13
CA ASP A 135 3.69 -22.75 28.32
C ASP A 135 3.17 -24.11 28.79
N GLU A 136 2.10 -24.12 29.58
CA GLU A 136 1.43 -25.34 30.03
C GLU A 136 -0.09 -25.15 30.15
N ILE A 137 -0.82 -26.23 29.97
CA ILE A 137 -2.27 -26.29 30.15
C ILE A 137 -2.68 -27.67 30.64
N THR A 138 -3.74 -27.73 31.45
CA THR A 138 -4.42 -28.98 31.77
C THR A 138 -5.81 -28.93 31.16
N ILE A 139 -6.07 -29.78 30.17
CA ILE A 139 -7.38 -29.93 29.55
C ILE A 139 -8.24 -30.80 30.47
N PRO A 140 -9.43 -30.36 30.88
CA PRO A 140 -10.27 -31.13 31.79
C PRO A 140 -10.74 -32.43 31.14
N ALA A 141 -11.00 -33.46 31.94
CA ALA A 141 -11.59 -34.71 31.51
C ALA A 141 -12.97 -34.53 30.87
N ALA A 142 -13.46 -35.60 30.23
CA ALA A 142 -14.77 -35.66 29.58
C ALA A 142 -14.93 -34.63 28.43
N GLN A 143 -13.87 -34.46 27.64
CA GLN A 143 -13.99 -33.74 26.37
C GLN A 143 -14.96 -34.48 25.44
N LYS A 144 -15.79 -33.72 24.73
CA LYS A 144 -16.67 -34.27 23.71
C LYS A 144 -15.89 -34.47 22.43
N ALA A 145 -16.23 -35.51 21.67
CA ALA A 145 -15.74 -35.69 20.31
C ALA A 145 -15.94 -34.41 19.48
N ASP A 146 -14.91 -34.06 18.71
CA ASP A 146 -14.87 -32.92 17.79
C ASP A 146 -15.11 -31.54 18.44
N VAL A 147 -14.91 -31.43 19.76
CA VAL A 147 -14.90 -30.15 20.49
C VAL A 147 -13.50 -29.89 21.01
N SER A 148 -12.86 -28.85 20.49
CA SER A 148 -11.54 -28.44 20.94
C SER A 148 -11.61 -27.53 22.15
N TYR A 149 -10.54 -27.56 22.93
CA TYR A 149 -10.29 -26.65 24.03
C TYR A 149 -9.14 -25.74 23.64
N GLY A 150 -9.38 -24.44 23.61
CA GLY A 150 -8.42 -23.48 23.04
C GLY A 150 -8.50 -22.11 23.70
N ARG A 151 -7.51 -21.28 23.39
CA ARG A 151 -7.50 -19.87 23.77
C ARG A 151 -8.58 -19.14 22.98
N VAL A 152 -9.41 -18.33 23.64
CA VAL A 152 -10.51 -17.60 22.99
C VAL A 152 -9.97 -16.65 21.91
N ILE A 153 -8.88 -15.96 22.22
CA ILE A 153 -8.09 -15.16 21.29
C ILE A 153 -6.71 -15.78 21.22
N ASP A 154 -6.17 -15.95 20.01
CA ASP A 154 -4.89 -16.66 19.82
C ASP A 154 -3.77 -16.05 20.67
N GLY A 155 -3.09 -16.92 21.42
CA GLY A 155 -1.98 -16.52 22.29
C GLY A 155 -2.34 -15.72 23.56
N GLN A 156 -3.61 -15.44 23.83
CA GLN A 156 -4.08 -14.76 25.06
C GLN A 156 -4.46 -15.74 26.16
N ASP A 157 -4.51 -15.30 27.42
CA ASP A 157 -4.62 -16.18 28.59
C ASP A 157 -5.99 -16.85 28.81
N GLU A 158 -7.05 -16.40 28.14
CA GLU A 158 -8.39 -16.93 28.33
C GLU A 158 -8.63 -18.21 27.53
N TRP A 159 -9.03 -19.29 28.21
CA TRP A 159 -9.31 -20.60 27.62
C TRP A 159 -10.80 -20.95 27.70
N ALA A 160 -11.32 -21.59 26.65
CA ALA A 160 -12.68 -22.08 26.60
C ALA A 160 -12.80 -23.32 25.70
N GLN A 161 -13.94 -24.02 25.80
CA GLN A 161 -14.36 -24.91 24.72
C GLN A 161 -14.77 -24.06 23.53
N LEU A 162 -14.10 -24.26 22.39
CA LEU A 162 -14.36 -23.49 21.19
C LEU A 162 -15.64 -23.99 20.53
N THR A 163 -16.43 -23.07 19.98
CA THR A 163 -17.65 -23.39 19.23
C THR A 163 -17.35 -23.98 17.86
N LYS A 164 -16.16 -23.71 17.34
CA LYS A 164 -15.63 -24.19 16.08
C LYS A 164 -14.19 -24.62 16.30
N VAL A 165 -13.85 -25.79 15.76
CA VAL A 165 -12.48 -26.30 15.75
C VAL A 165 -11.72 -25.63 14.61
N THR A 166 -10.55 -25.08 14.91
CA THR A 166 -9.86 -24.07 14.07
C THR A 166 -8.41 -24.47 13.75
N PRO A 167 -8.16 -25.67 13.19
CA PRO A 167 -6.80 -26.11 12.94
C PRO A 167 -6.11 -25.18 11.92
N SER A 168 -4.91 -24.72 12.28
CA SER A 168 -4.09 -23.82 11.45
C SER A 168 -4.75 -22.48 11.10
N THR A 169 -5.75 -22.05 11.86
CA THR A 169 -6.43 -20.76 11.69
C THR A 169 -6.69 -20.13 13.04
N ASN A 170 -7.05 -18.85 13.06
CA ASN A 170 -7.35 -18.13 14.28
C ASN A 170 -8.62 -18.68 14.96
N ASN A 171 -8.58 -18.80 16.30
CA ASN A 171 -9.70 -19.31 17.11
C ASN A 171 -10.91 -18.36 17.12
N LEU A 172 -10.66 -17.05 17.02
CA LEU A 172 -11.70 -16.03 16.90
C LEU A 172 -11.76 -15.47 15.48
N THR A 173 -12.88 -15.67 14.80
CA THR A 173 -13.16 -14.96 13.55
C THR A 173 -13.64 -13.55 13.87
N LEU A 174 -12.85 -12.55 13.45
CA LEU A 174 -13.26 -11.15 13.49
C LEU A 174 -14.23 -10.89 12.34
N ASP A 175 -15.45 -11.38 12.47
CA ASP A 175 -16.51 -11.21 11.46
C ASP A 175 -17.15 -9.82 11.52
N SER A 176 -16.82 -9.03 12.54
CA SER A 176 -17.22 -7.62 12.69
C SER A 176 -16.03 -6.68 12.46
N ASN A 177 -16.29 -5.60 11.73
CA ASN A 177 -15.37 -4.48 11.63
C ASN A 177 -16.02 -3.31 12.37
N GLU A 178 -15.45 -2.94 13.52
CA GLU A 178 -15.97 -1.87 14.37
C GLU A 178 -16.22 -0.58 13.58
N LYS A 179 -15.42 -0.27 12.55
CA LYS A 179 -15.64 0.93 11.73
C LYS A 179 -16.90 0.78 10.88
N ILE A 180 -17.10 -0.39 10.27
CA ILE A 180 -18.29 -0.66 9.44
C ILE A 180 -19.54 -0.71 10.31
N GLU A 181 -19.46 -1.30 11.50
CA GLU A 181 -20.56 -1.30 12.47
C GLU A 181 -20.87 0.11 12.97
N ASN A 182 -19.85 0.89 13.35
CA ASN A 182 -20.02 2.29 13.69
C ASN A 182 -20.62 3.11 12.54
N PHE A 183 -20.28 2.82 11.28
CA PHE A 183 -20.93 3.45 10.13
C PHE A 183 -22.39 3.02 9.98
N LYS A 184 -22.69 1.73 10.17
CA LYS A 184 -24.07 1.22 10.15
C LYS A 184 -24.92 1.83 11.26
N GLU A 185 -24.37 2.05 12.45
CA GLU A 185 -25.08 2.63 13.58
C GLU A 185 -25.23 4.15 13.45
N ASN A 186 -24.14 4.87 13.17
CA ASN A 186 -24.12 6.34 13.20
C ASN A 186 -24.53 6.99 11.87
N ASP A 187 -24.42 6.29 10.75
CA ASP A 187 -24.74 6.80 9.42
C ASP A 187 -25.36 5.71 8.52
N SER A 188 -26.42 5.08 9.01
CA SER A 188 -27.12 3.98 8.32
C SER A 188 -27.59 4.33 6.89
N ILE A 189 -27.88 5.61 6.63
CA ILE A 189 -28.36 6.11 5.33
C ILE A 189 -27.18 6.62 4.45
N GLY A 190 -25.98 6.80 5.02
CA GLY A 190 -24.77 7.26 4.29
C GLY A 190 -24.69 8.78 4.06
N ILE A 191 -25.47 9.58 4.79
CA ILE A 191 -25.48 11.05 4.65
C ILE A 191 -24.19 11.64 5.20
N GLY A 192 -23.72 11.18 6.36
CA GLY A 192 -22.45 11.63 6.95
C GLY A 192 -21.26 11.36 6.03
N MET A 193 -21.22 10.20 5.38
CA MET A 193 -20.19 9.83 4.41
C MET A 193 -20.19 10.74 3.17
N THR A 194 -21.37 11.03 2.62
CA THR A 194 -21.48 11.91 1.43
C THR A 194 -21.09 13.35 1.75
N VAL A 195 -21.51 13.88 2.90
CA VAL A 195 -21.17 15.24 3.33
C VAL A 195 -19.67 15.38 3.59
N THR A 196 -19.05 14.42 4.27
CA THR A 196 -17.60 14.44 4.55
C THR A 196 -16.77 14.30 3.27
N ALA A 197 -17.15 13.40 2.35
CA ALA A 197 -16.50 13.27 1.05
C ALA A 197 -16.59 14.57 0.25
N MET A 198 -17.77 15.20 0.22
CA MET A 198 -17.98 16.46 -0.47
C MET A 198 -17.14 17.59 0.16
N ALA A 199 -17.08 17.66 1.49
CA ALA A 199 -16.26 18.62 2.21
C ALA A 199 -14.77 18.49 1.90
N VAL A 200 -14.24 17.26 1.84
CA VAL A 200 -12.82 17.01 1.48
C VAL A 200 -12.54 17.43 0.04
N VAL A 201 -13.43 17.12 -0.90
CA VAL A 201 -13.28 17.52 -2.31
C VAL A 201 -13.28 19.03 -2.46
N PHE A 202 -14.25 19.73 -1.88
CA PHE A 202 -14.30 21.19 -1.93
C PHE A 202 -13.11 21.84 -1.23
N SER A 203 -12.66 21.28 -0.10
CA SER A 203 -11.47 21.77 0.60
C SER A 203 -10.21 21.61 -0.26
N GLY A 204 -10.06 20.47 -0.95
CA GLY A 204 -8.95 20.22 -1.87
C GLY A 204 -8.94 21.18 -3.06
N LEU A 205 -10.11 21.38 -3.71
CA LEU A 205 -10.25 22.34 -4.82
C LEU A 205 -10.00 23.77 -4.38
N PHE A 206 -10.48 24.16 -3.20
CA PHE A 206 -10.26 25.49 -2.63
C PHE A 206 -8.78 25.73 -2.33
N LEU A 207 -8.08 24.73 -1.78
CA LEU A 207 -6.65 24.80 -1.50
C LEU A 207 -5.84 24.92 -2.80
N LEU A 208 -6.22 24.14 -3.82
CA LEU A 208 -5.61 24.20 -5.15
C LEU A 208 -5.81 25.58 -5.81
N TYR A 209 -7.01 26.16 -5.69
CA TYR A 209 -7.30 27.52 -6.15
C TYR A 209 -6.39 28.55 -5.47
N ILE A 210 -6.19 28.46 -4.15
CA ILE A 210 -5.30 29.37 -3.42
C ILE A 210 -3.87 29.25 -3.94
N ILE A 211 -3.37 28.02 -4.14
CA ILE A 211 -2.01 27.79 -4.66
C ILE A 211 -1.85 28.44 -6.03
N PHE A 212 -2.74 28.16 -6.99
CA PHE A 212 -2.64 28.75 -8.34
C PHE A 212 -2.76 30.27 -8.33
N LYS A 213 -3.61 30.83 -7.47
CA LYS A 213 -3.75 32.29 -7.31
C LYS A 213 -2.47 32.93 -6.78
N GLN A 214 -1.80 32.31 -5.81
CA GLN A 214 -0.54 32.81 -5.26
C GLN A 214 0.60 32.69 -6.28
N VAL A 215 0.73 31.53 -6.94
CA VAL A 215 1.74 31.31 -7.99
C VAL A 215 1.53 32.29 -9.15
N GLY A 216 0.29 32.51 -9.59
CA GLY A 216 -0.03 33.48 -10.64
C GLY A 216 0.36 34.91 -10.27
N LYS A 217 0.04 35.36 -9.05
CA LYS A 217 0.46 36.69 -8.56
C LYS A 217 1.99 36.82 -8.49
N PHE A 218 2.68 35.78 -8.02
CA PHE A 218 4.13 35.77 -7.94
C PHE A 218 4.79 35.79 -9.33
N ALA A 219 4.26 35.03 -10.30
CA ALA A 219 4.74 35.03 -11.68
C ALA A 219 4.59 36.40 -12.35
N ILE A 220 3.45 37.08 -12.16
CA ILE A 220 3.24 38.45 -12.66
C ILE A 220 4.21 39.43 -11.99
N ALA A 221 4.42 39.32 -10.68
CA ALA A 221 5.37 40.16 -9.95
C ALA A 221 6.82 39.94 -10.41
N ALA A 222 7.22 38.69 -10.63
CA ALA A 222 8.54 38.34 -11.15
C ALA A 222 8.75 38.84 -12.58
N SER A 223 7.73 38.70 -13.45
CA SER A 223 7.75 39.24 -14.82
C SER A 223 7.89 40.77 -14.82
N LYS A 224 7.11 41.49 -14.02
CA LYS A 224 7.25 42.95 -13.86
C LYS A 224 8.64 43.35 -13.35
N ARG A 225 9.23 42.57 -12.43
CA ARG A 225 10.59 42.82 -11.92
C ARG A 225 11.66 42.58 -12.99
N ASN A 226 11.50 41.58 -13.83
CA ASN A 226 12.40 41.30 -14.95
C ASN A 226 12.27 42.34 -16.07
N ALA A 227 11.05 42.79 -16.38
CA ALA A 227 10.82 43.89 -17.33
C ALA A 227 11.45 45.20 -16.83
N LYS A 228 11.33 45.53 -15.54
CA LYS A 228 12.01 46.69 -14.93
C LYS A 228 13.54 46.56 -14.94
N LYS A 229 14.08 45.34 -14.76
CA LYS A 229 15.53 45.09 -14.88
C LYS A 229 16.03 45.20 -16.32
N ALA A 230 15.24 44.77 -17.30
CA ALA A 230 15.56 44.91 -18.72
C ALA A 230 15.48 46.38 -19.18
N ALA A 231 14.53 47.16 -18.63
CA ALA A 231 14.45 48.61 -18.84
C ALA A 231 15.61 49.39 -18.19
N GLY A 232 16.41 48.77 -17.32
CA GLY A 232 17.55 49.36 -16.62
C GLY A 232 18.80 49.65 -17.46
N THR A 233 18.71 49.70 -18.79
CA THR A 233 19.80 50.16 -19.69
C THR A 233 19.35 51.31 -20.63
N ALA A 234 18.20 51.92 -20.37
CA ALA A 234 17.79 53.13 -21.07
C ALA A 234 17.29 54.15 -20.05
N SER A 235 17.97 55.30 -20.03
CA SER A 235 17.60 56.49 -19.29
C SER A 235 16.12 56.83 -19.43
N GLY A 236 15.52 57.21 -18.30
CA GLY A 236 14.18 57.76 -18.12
C GLY A 236 13.26 57.82 -19.34
N VAL A 237 12.34 56.87 -19.43
CA VAL A 237 11.02 57.11 -20.03
C VAL A 237 9.98 56.63 -19.04
N SER A 238 9.03 57.52 -18.77
CA SER A 238 7.89 57.39 -17.86
C SER A 238 7.19 56.04 -17.98
N ALA A 239 6.84 55.50 -16.82
CA ALA A 239 5.96 54.36 -16.69
C ALA A 239 4.51 54.76 -17.02
N ASP A 240 4.19 54.87 -18.30
CA ASP A 240 2.81 54.87 -18.78
C ASP A 240 2.71 54.29 -20.21
N ALA A 241 3.27 53.10 -20.42
CA ALA A 241 3.19 52.40 -21.70
C ALA A 241 2.02 51.41 -21.71
N GLY A 242 0.86 51.79 -21.18
CA GLY A 242 -0.27 50.85 -21.02
C GLY A 242 -1.66 51.43 -20.80
N GLU A 243 -1.80 52.73 -20.51
CA GLU A 243 -3.10 53.42 -20.53
C GLU A 243 -3.09 54.58 -21.54
N GLU A 244 -2.70 54.29 -22.77
CA GLU A 244 -2.97 55.25 -23.85
C GLU A 244 -4.50 55.34 -24.01
N SER A 245 -5.04 56.53 -23.74
CA SER A 245 -6.48 56.83 -23.79
C SER A 245 -7.06 56.39 -25.14
N GLY A 246 -8.27 55.81 -25.15
CA GLY A 246 -8.96 55.39 -26.37
C GLY A 246 -9.08 56.48 -27.44
N GLU A 247 -8.98 57.76 -27.01
CA GLU A 247 -8.92 58.93 -27.88
C GLU A 247 -7.68 58.95 -28.79
N ILE A 248 -6.52 58.47 -28.31
CA ILE A 248 -5.28 58.41 -29.09
C ILE A 248 -5.42 57.35 -30.18
N PHE A 249 -5.99 56.19 -29.86
CA PHE A 249 -6.28 55.15 -30.85
C PHE A 249 -7.32 55.61 -31.88
N ALA A 250 -8.35 56.34 -31.45
CA ALA A 250 -9.33 56.94 -32.35
C ALA A 250 -8.69 57.97 -33.29
N ALA A 251 -7.81 58.84 -32.77
CA ALA A 251 -7.10 59.83 -33.58
C ALA A 251 -6.17 59.18 -34.60
N ILE A 252 -5.43 58.14 -34.22
CA ILE A 252 -4.57 57.37 -35.13
C ILE A 252 -5.41 56.68 -36.21
N ALA A 253 -6.55 56.08 -35.84
CA ALA A 253 -7.43 55.43 -36.79
C ALA A 253 -8.02 56.43 -37.81
N THR A 254 -8.45 57.61 -37.35
CA THR A 254 -8.96 58.68 -38.24
C THR A 254 -7.87 59.22 -39.16
N ALA A 255 -6.65 59.43 -38.66
CA ALA A 255 -5.54 59.90 -39.48
C ALA A 255 -5.14 58.89 -40.55
N LEU A 256 -5.14 57.59 -40.23
CA LEU A 256 -4.91 56.53 -41.21
C LEU A 256 -6.05 56.44 -42.24
N TYR A 257 -7.29 56.66 -41.82
CA TYR A 257 -8.44 56.69 -42.72
C TYR A 257 -8.36 57.87 -43.70
N GLU A 258 -8.10 59.09 -43.22
CA GLU A 258 -7.90 60.25 -44.10
C GLU A 258 -6.72 60.05 -45.05
N MET A 259 -5.58 59.54 -44.57
CA MET A 259 -4.43 59.26 -45.43
C MET A 259 -4.72 58.17 -46.47
N SER A 260 -5.63 57.24 -46.18
CA SER A 260 -6.08 56.24 -47.15
C SER A 260 -7.07 56.80 -48.18
N ASP A 261 -7.90 57.77 -47.78
CA ASP A 261 -8.89 58.43 -48.65
C ASP A 261 -8.20 59.42 -49.60
N ASP A 262 -7.18 60.16 -49.13
CA ASP A 262 -6.38 61.11 -49.93
C ASP A 262 -5.47 60.42 -50.97
N ASN A 263 -5.27 59.12 -50.85
CA ASN A 263 -4.47 58.31 -51.77
C ASN A 263 -5.28 57.73 -52.94
N HIS A 264 -6.59 57.99 -53.00
CA HIS A 264 -7.41 57.65 -54.16
C HIS A 264 -7.41 58.81 -55.17
N ASP A 265 -6.58 58.70 -56.20
CA ASP A 265 -6.70 59.51 -57.40
C ASP A 265 -8.14 59.38 -57.93
N VAL A 266 -8.89 60.48 -58.04
CA VAL A 266 -10.20 60.48 -58.69
C VAL A 266 -9.98 60.10 -60.16
N GLU A 267 -10.20 58.83 -60.49
CA GLU A 267 -9.96 58.30 -61.83
C GLU A 267 -10.87 59.00 -62.84
N ASN A 268 -10.28 59.68 -63.81
CA ASN A 268 -11.01 60.32 -64.90
C ASN A 268 -11.58 59.22 -65.83
N THR A 269 -12.91 59.17 -66.00
CA THR A 269 -13.66 58.11 -66.72
C THR A 269 -13.51 58.16 -68.25
N VAL A 270 -12.36 58.60 -68.78
CA VAL A 270 -12.07 58.60 -70.21
C VAL A 270 -11.10 57.47 -70.56
N LEU A 271 -11.67 56.31 -70.90
CA LEU A 271 -10.94 55.15 -71.41
C LEU A 271 -10.47 55.38 -72.86
N THR A 272 -9.20 55.71 -73.07
CA THR A 272 -8.57 55.72 -74.41
C THR A 272 -7.94 54.36 -74.75
N ILE A 273 -8.78 53.36 -75.01
CA ILE A 273 -8.30 52.04 -75.46
C ILE A 273 -7.95 52.11 -76.94
N ARG A 274 -6.65 52.04 -77.27
CA ARG A 274 -6.20 51.75 -78.64
C ARG A 274 -6.34 50.27 -78.92
N LYS A 275 -7.29 49.91 -79.79
CA LYS A 275 -7.57 48.52 -80.18
C LYS A 275 -6.41 47.96 -81.02
N VAL A 276 -5.51 47.20 -80.40
CA VAL A 276 -4.49 46.45 -81.13
C VAL A 276 -5.15 45.20 -81.71
N ALA A 277 -5.32 45.15 -83.03
CA ALA A 277 -5.84 43.99 -83.74
C ALA A 277 -4.78 42.86 -83.76
N ARG A 278 -4.72 42.06 -82.69
CA ARG A 278 -4.11 40.73 -82.76
C ARG A 278 -5.18 39.70 -82.42
N THR A 279 -5.70 39.04 -83.44
CA THR A 279 -6.74 38.00 -83.37
C THR A 279 -6.26 36.68 -82.79
N TYR A 280 -5.00 36.59 -82.35
CA TYR A 280 -4.42 35.35 -81.84
C TYR A 280 -3.30 35.65 -80.82
N SER A 281 -3.40 35.00 -79.66
CA SER A 281 -2.37 34.98 -78.62
C SER A 281 -1.47 33.75 -78.84
N PRO A 282 -0.14 33.93 -79.00
CA PRO A 282 0.79 32.82 -79.18
C PRO A 282 0.81 31.83 -78.00
N TRP A 283 0.32 32.24 -76.84
CA TRP A 283 0.41 31.49 -75.59
C TRP A 283 -0.58 30.32 -75.51
N SER A 284 -1.57 30.25 -76.41
CA SER A 284 -2.58 29.17 -76.48
C SER A 284 -2.36 28.20 -77.67
N SER A 285 -1.25 28.35 -78.40
CA SER A 285 -0.96 27.50 -79.56
C SER A 285 -0.60 26.07 -79.12
N LYS A 286 -1.54 25.12 -79.33
CA LYS A 286 -1.33 23.68 -79.07
C LYS A 286 -0.23 23.02 -79.92
N LEU A 287 0.32 23.71 -80.91
CA LEU A 287 1.46 23.22 -81.71
C LEU A 287 2.74 23.05 -80.86
N TYR A 288 2.89 23.82 -79.78
CA TYR A 288 4.06 23.72 -78.89
C TYR A 288 3.95 22.60 -77.84
N GLY A 289 2.81 21.90 -77.76
CA GLY A 289 2.56 20.86 -76.76
C GLY A 289 2.75 19.41 -77.24
N LEU A 290 3.02 19.20 -78.54
CA LEU A 290 3.21 17.86 -79.10
C LEU A 290 4.70 17.52 -79.18
N ARG A 291 5.08 16.44 -78.48
CA ARG A 291 6.45 15.92 -78.45
C ARG A 291 6.80 15.30 -79.80
N GLU A 292 7.77 15.86 -80.51
CA GLU A 292 8.28 15.28 -81.76
C GLU A 292 8.97 13.94 -81.48
N VAL A 293 8.57 12.89 -82.20
CA VAL A 293 9.25 11.58 -82.16
C VAL A 293 10.47 11.62 -83.08
N PRO A 294 11.66 11.20 -82.61
CA PRO A 294 12.87 11.22 -83.43
C PRO A 294 12.76 10.21 -84.57
N ARG A 295 13.05 10.65 -85.80
CA ARG A 295 13.05 9.81 -87.00
C ARG A 295 14.19 8.79 -86.96
N LYS A 296 13.84 7.50 -87.03
CA LYS A 296 14.60 6.44 -87.70
C LYS A 296 13.63 5.45 -88.33
#